data_AF-A0A7S8FCX0-F1
#
_entry.id   AF-A0A7S8FCX0-F1
#
_cell.length_a   1.000
_cell.length_b   1.000
_cell.length_c   1.000
_cell.angle_alpha   90.00
_cell.angle_beta   90.00
_cell.angle_gamma   90.00
#
_symmetry.space_group_name_H-M   'P 1'
#
loop_
_entity.id
_entity.type
_entity.pdbx_description
1 polymer ?
#
loop_
_entity_poly.entity_id
_entity_poly.type
_entity_poly.pdbx_seq_one_letter_code
_entity_poly.pdbx_strand_id
1 'polypeptide(L)'
;MQTVVHTLTLVFFAFSLEVTPWAIAAPTQQNKMKTCNEQANAKEFSEGKGDERMAFMKECLSARSAKSGKGKGNQQQKMKICNKKAGEKKLKGDDRKKFMSDCLSA
;
A
#
# COMPACT_ATOMS: atom_id res chain seq x y z
N MET A 1 8.38 27.26 -46.65
CA MET A 1 7.36 27.40 -45.57
C MET A 1 7.59 26.46 -44.39
N GLN A 2 8.28 25.32 -44.54
CA GLN A 2 8.69 24.44 -43.41
C GLN A 2 9.78 25.05 -42.49
N THR A 3 10.58 25.98 -43.01
CA THR A 3 11.74 26.56 -42.33
C THR A 3 11.40 27.73 -41.40
N VAL A 4 10.22 28.34 -41.55
CA VAL A 4 9.72 29.43 -40.68
C VAL A 4 8.97 28.87 -39.46
N VAL A 5 8.51 27.61 -39.53
CA VAL A 5 7.88 26.90 -38.40
C VAL A 5 8.93 26.44 -37.37
N HIS A 6 10.14 26.09 -37.84
CA HIS A 6 11.25 25.66 -36.96
C HIS A 6 11.93 26.80 -36.19
N THR A 7 11.77 28.05 -36.63
CA THR A 7 12.31 29.22 -35.91
C THR A 7 11.34 29.75 -34.85
N LEU A 8 10.06 29.36 -34.90
CA LEU A 8 9.03 29.73 -33.92
C LEU A 8 8.93 28.75 -32.74
N THR A 9 9.48 27.53 -32.85
CA THR A 9 9.57 26.56 -31.75
C THR A 9 10.76 26.79 -30.81
N LEU A 10 11.71 27.66 -31.17
CA LEU A 10 12.93 27.93 -30.39
C LEU A 10 12.86 29.17 -29.47
N VAL A 11 11.69 29.81 -29.32
CA VAL A 11 11.50 31.01 -28.46
C VAL A 11 10.64 30.73 -27.22
N PHE A 12 10.12 29.50 -27.04
CA PHE A 12 9.38 29.08 -25.84
C PHE A 12 10.22 28.26 -24.83
N PHE A 13 11.54 28.42 -24.85
CA PHE A 13 12.46 27.83 -23.87
C PHE A 13 13.12 28.93 -23.03
N ALA A 14 12.30 29.82 -22.48
CA ALA A 14 12.72 30.88 -21.56
C ALA A 14 11.76 30.97 -20.35
N PHE A 15 11.40 29.81 -19.78
CA PHE A 15 10.85 29.74 -18.42
C PHE A 15 12.02 29.63 -17.45
N SER A 16 12.75 30.74 -17.29
CA SER A 16 13.52 30.95 -16.06
C SER A 16 12.52 31.32 -14.97
N LEU A 17 12.48 30.52 -13.90
CA LEU A 17 12.56 30.97 -12.51
C LEU A 17 12.32 29.77 -11.56
N GLU A 18 13.32 29.54 -10.72
CA GLU A 18 13.18 29.15 -9.31
C GLU A 18 12.96 27.67 -8.97
N VAL A 19 14.10 27.01 -8.85
CA VAL A 19 14.35 25.88 -7.96
C VAL A 19 13.98 26.26 -6.54
N THR A 20 12.90 25.69 -6.02
CA THR A 20 12.64 25.60 -4.59
C THR A 20 12.54 24.11 -4.25
N PRO A 21 13.52 23.50 -3.56
CA PRO A 21 13.35 22.16 -3.03
C PRO A 21 12.45 22.26 -1.80
N TRP A 22 11.16 22.01 -2.01
CA TRP A 22 10.23 21.84 -0.90
C TRP A 22 10.60 20.47 -0.38
N ALA A 23 11.34 20.44 0.72
CA ALA A 23 11.52 19.24 1.51
C ALA A 23 10.13 18.82 2.01
N ILE A 24 9.40 18.08 1.17
CA ILE A 24 8.23 17.33 1.60
C ILE A 24 8.80 16.23 2.48
N ALA A 25 8.75 16.45 3.79
CA ALA A 25 8.86 15.39 4.76
C ALA A 25 7.92 14.28 4.30
N ALA A 26 8.51 13.17 3.82
CA ALA A 26 7.75 12.06 3.27
C ALA A 26 6.70 11.63 4.31
N PRO A 27 5.42 11.41 3.92
CA PRO A 27 4.42 10.94 4.86
C PRO A 27 4.92 9.64 5.48
N THR A 28 5.11 9.64 6.80
CA THR A 28 5.67 8.54 7.61
C THR A 28 4.77 7.30 7.71
N GLN A 29 3.75 7.19 6.86
CA GLN A 29 3.18 5.90 6.48
C GLN A 29 4.00 5.33 5.32
N GLN A 30 5.20 4.82 5.62
CA GLN A 30 5.88 3.94 4.69
C GLN A 30 4.90 2.84 4.29
N ASN A 31 4.47 2.87 3.03
CA ASN A 31 3.59 1.84 2.48
C ASN A 31 4.33 0.51 2.64
N LYS A 32 3.98 -0.26 3.69
CA LYS A 32 4.72 -1.44 4.14
C LYS A 32 4.93 -2.44 3.01
N MET A 33 3.97 -2.47 2.08
CA MET A 33 4.06 -3.27 0.86
C MET A 33 5.22 -2.80 -0.03
N LYS A 34 5.35 -1.50 -0.27
CA LYS A 34 6.43 -0.91 -1.07
C LYS A 34 7.79 -1.22 -0.45
N THR A 35 7.97 -1.00 0.84
CA THR A 35 9.26 -1.25 1.50
C THR A 35 9.59 -2.74 1.67
N CYS A 36 8.59 -3.62 1.82
CA CYS A 36 8.84 -5.06 1.78
C CYS A 36 9.17 -5.54 0.37
N ASN A 37 8.58 -4.94 -0.67
CA ASN A 37 8.90 -5.25 -2.06
C ASN A 37 10.30 -4.75 -2.46
N GLU A 38 10.70 -3.55 -2.02
CA GLU A 38 12.06 -3.02 -2.20
C GLU A 38 13.11 -3.92 -1.53
N GLN A 39 12.88 -4.34 -0.28
CA GLN A 39 13.77 -5.30 0.39
C GLN A 39 13.76 -6.67 -0.29
N ALA A 40 12.65 -7.07 -0.90
CA ALA A 40 12.58 -8.34 -1.62
C ALA A 40 13.41 -8.31 -2.91
N ASN A 41 13.39 -7.20 -3.64
CA ASN A 41 14.22 -7.01 -4.84
C ASN A 41 15.71 -6.89 -4.47
N ALA A 42 16.04 -6.24 -3.35
CA ALA A 42 17.42 -6.13 -2.86
C ALA A 42 18.02 -7.47 -2.38
N LYS A 43 17.18 -8.48 -2.11
CA LYS A 43 17.63 -9.83 -1.73
C LYS A 43 17.96 -10.73 -2.93
N GLU A 44 17.84 -10.23 -4.17
CA GLU A 44 18.12 -10.96 -5.41
C GLU A 44 17.67 -12.42 -5.36
N PHE A 45 16.39 -12.64 -5.03
CA PHE A 45 15.80 -13.98 -5.12
C PHE A 45 15.96 -14.46 -6.57
N SER A 46 16.75 -15.51 -6.77
CA SER A 46 17.06 -16.03 -8.10
C SER A 46 15.79 -16.36 -8.90
N GLU A 47 15.85 -16.20 -10.23
CA GLU A 47 14.72 -16.50 -11.12
C GLU A 47 14.19 -17.93 -10.85
N GLY A 48 12.88 -18.04 -10.55
CA GLY A 48 12.22 -19.30 -10.21
C GLY A 48 11.89 -19.51 -8.72
N LYS A 49 12.34 -18.63 -7.82
CA LYS A 49 12.14 -18.74 -6.36
C LYS A 49 10.97 -17.91 -5.82
N GLY A 50 9.80 -18.07 -6.44
CA GLY A 50 8.57 -17.36 -6.05
C GLY A 50 8.13 -17.62 -4.61
N ASP A 51 8.32 -18.85 -4.12
CA ASP A 51 7.98 -19.25 -2.75
C ASP A 51 8.85 -18.56 -1.69
N GLU A 52 10.17 -18.44 -1.92
CA GLU A 52 11.09 -17.75 -1.02
C GLU A 52 10.77 -16.25 -0.94
N ARG A 53 10.45 -15.63 -2.08
CA ARG A 53 9.98 -14.24 -2.13
C ARG A 53 8.65 -14.06 -1.39
N MET A 54 7.71 -15.00 -1.53
CA MET A 54 6.42 -14.96 -0.84
C MET A 54 6.56 -15.13 0.67
N ALA A 55 7.40 -16.07 1.11
CA ALA A 55 7.73 -16.29 2.51
C ALA A 55 8.38 -15.04 3.13
N PHE A 56 9.36 -14.45 2.43
CA PHE A 56 9.98 -13.20 2.84
C PHE A 56 8.96 -12.05 2.93
N MET A 57 8.06 -11.94 1.96
CA MET A 57 7.03 -10.89 1.96
C MET A 57 6.02 -11.08 3.10
N LYS A 58 5.63 -12.33 3.41
CA LYS A 58 4.78 -12.65 4.57
C LYS A 58 5.48 -12.27 5.88
N GLU A 59 6.74 -12.61 6.03
CA GLU A 59 7.52 -12.31 7.23
C GLU A 59 7.70 -10.79 7.42
N CYS A 60 8.15 -10.09 6.37
CA CYS A 60 8.33 -8.64 6.39
C CYS A 60 7.02 -7.89 6.69
N LEU A 61 5.91 -8.32 6.08
CA LEU A 61 4.60 -7.73 6.34
C LEU A 61 4.11 -8.04 7.75
N SER A 62 4.40 -9.22 8.29
CA SER A 62 3.96 -9.64 9.64
C SER A 62 4.75 -8.92 10.73
N ALA A 63 6.08 -8.86 10.63
CA ALA A 63 6.94 -8.14 11.56
C ALA A 63 6.62 -6.63 11.62
N ARG A 64 6.34 -6.00 10.46
CA ARG A 64 5.94 -4.57 10.41
C ARG A 64 4.46 -4.34 10.74
N SER A 65 3.65 -5.39 10.70
CA SER A 65 2.28 -5.36 11.23
C SER A 65 2.29 -5.40 12.75
N ALA A 66 3.18 -6.20 13.36
CA ALA A 66 3.39 -6.23 14.81
C ALA A 66 3.89 -4.89 15.36
N LYS A 67 4.83 -4.22 14.67
CA LYS A 67 5.33 -2.88 15.05
C LYS A 67 4.32 -1.74 14.89
N SER A 68 3.17 -2.00 14.27
CA SER A 68 2.15 -0.98 13.96
C SER A 68 0.81 -1.27 14.65
N GLY A 69 0.75 -2.27 15.54
CA GLY A 69 -0.48 -2.67 16.25
C GLY A 69 -1.57 -3.30 15.36
N LYS A 70 -1.39 -3.35 14.04
CA LYS A 70 -2.37 -3.89 13.08
C LYS A 70 -1.87 -5.21 12.49
N GLY A 71 -1.90 -6.28 13.28
CA GLY A 71 -1.56 -7.63 12.85
C GLY A 71 -2.48 -8.12 11.72
N LYS A 72 -1.95 -8.33 10.51
CA LYS A 72 -2.72 -8.90 9.38
C LYS A 72 -3.24 -10.32 9.65
N GLY A 73 -2.52 -11.12 10.44
CA GLY A 73 -3.02 -12.43 10.92
C GLY A 73 -4.24 -12.31 11.83
N ASN A 74 -4.34 -11.20 12.58
CA ASN A 74 -5.48 -10.90 13.43
C ASN A 74 -6.72 -10.54 12.59
N GLN A 75 -6.57 -9.79 11.48
CA GLN A 75 -7.72 -9.31 10.73
C GLN A 75 -8.53 -10.43 10.04
N GLN A 76 -7.87 -11.45 9.50
CA GLN A 76 -8.57 -12.59 8.89
C GLN A 76 -9.23 -13.49 9.94
N GLN A 77 -8.60 -13.70 11.09
CA GLN A 77 -9.23 -14.43 12.21
C GLN A 77 -10.40 -13.64 12.80
N LYS A 78 -10.23 -12.33 13.00
CA LYS A 78 -11.26 -11.42 13.47
C LYS A 78 -12.47 -11.41 12.53
N MET A 79 -12.25 -11.38 11.22
CA MET A 79 -13.33 -11.52 10.23
C MET A 79 -14.10 -12.82 10.38
N LYS A 80 -13.42 -13.97 10.58
CA LYS A 80 -14.09 -15.25 10.81
C LYS A 80 -14.92 -15.23 12.10
N ILE A 81 -14.37 -14.69 13.18
CA ILE A 81 -15.07 -14.57 14.47
C ILE A 81 -16.29 -13.66 14.35
N CYS A 82 -16.15 -12.49 13.71
CA CYS A 82 -17.25 -11.55 13.49
C CYS A 82 -18.36 -12.19 12.62
N ASN A 83 -18.00 -12.94 11.58
CA ASN A 83 -18.99 -13.66 10.76
C ASN A 83 -19.72 -14.75 11.54
N LYS A 84 -19.01 -15.52 12.38
CA LYS A 84 -19.64 -16.52 13.25
C LYS A 84 -20.63 -15.87 14.22
N LYS A 85 -20.20 -14.82 14.92
CA LYS A 85 -21.04 -14.08 15.87
C LYS A 85 -22.27 -13.46 15.19
N ALA A 86 -22.11 -12.93 13.97
CA ALA A 86 -23.23 -12.39 13.20
C ALA A 86 -24.26 -13.49 12.84
N GLY A 87 -23.78 -14.69 12.48
CA GLY A 87 -24.63 -15.86 12.21
C GLY A 87 -25.36 -16.38 13.45
N GLU A 88 -24.67 -16.46 14.59
CA GLU A 88 -25.26 -16.84 15.88
C GLU A 88 -26.34 -15.86 16.33
N LYS A 89 -26.14 -14.56 16.09
CA LYS A 89 -27.13 -13.50 16.31
C LYS A 89 -28.21 -13.42 15.23
N LYS A 90 -28.15 -14.28 14.20
CA LYS A 90 -29.05 -14.30 13.03
C LYS A 90 -29.21 -12.94 12.36
N LEU A 91 -28.16 -12.11 12.38
CA LEU A 91 -28.18 -10.78 11.79
C LEU A 91 -28.21 -10.89 10.26
N LYS A 92 -29.08 -10.09 9.63
CA LYS A 92 -29.26 -10.03 8.17
C LYS A 92 -29.34 -8.57 7.73
N GLY A 93 -29.18 -8.33 6.42
CA GLY A 93 -29.28 -6.99 5.85
C GLY A 93 -28.34 -5.98 6.50
N ASP A 94 -28.86 -4.78 6.78
CA ASP A 94 -28.11 -3.68 7.37
C ASP A 94 -27.58 -3.96 8.78
N ASP A 95 -28.31 -4.75 9.58
CA ASP A 95 -27.87 -5.09 10.94
C ASP A 95 -26.57 -5.90 10.93
N ARG A 96 -26.43 -6.82 9.98
CA ARG A 96 -25.19 -7.59 9.81
C ARG A 96 -24.04 -6.69 9.38
N LYS A 97 -24.27 -5.74 8.47
CA LYS A 97 -23.23 -4.83 8.00
C LYS A 97 -22.74 -3.93 9.12
N LYS A 98 -23.65 -3.34 9.89
CA LYS A 98 -23.33 -2.49 11.05
C LYS A 98 -22.53 -3.27 12.08
N PHE A 99 -23.03 -4.44 12.48
CA PHE A 99 -22.31 -5.32 13.40
C PHE A 99 -20.92 -5.73 12.89
N MET A 100 -20.79 -6.04 11.59
CA MET A 100 -19.49 -6.39 11.01
C MET A 100 -18.52 -5.21 11.07
N SER A 101 -18.99 -4.00 10.76
CA SER A 101 -18.18 -2.78 10.81
C SER A 101 -17.69 -2.51 12.24
N ASP A 102 -18.59 -2.56 13.22
CA ASP A 102 -18.23 -2.38 14.64
C ASP A 102 -17.26 -3.49 15.10
N CYS A 103 -17.57 -4.75 14.80
CA CYS A 103 -16.76 -5.89 15.22
C CYS A 103 -15.35 -5.87 14.59
N LEU A 104 -15.23 -5.47 13.32
CA LEU A 104 -13.94 -5.39 12.63
C LEU A 104 -13.12 -4.16 13.05
N SER A 105 -13.79 -3.09 13.49
CA SER A 105 -13.16 -1.84 13.94
C SER A 105 -12.63 -1.87 15.37
N ALA A 106 -13.10 -2.83 16.19
CA ALA A 106 -12.67 -3.02 17.58
C ALA A 106 -11.25 -3.62 17.74
#